data_AF-A0A7C3CME9-F1
#
_entry.id   AF-A0A7C3CME9-F1
#
_cell.length_a   1.000
_cell.length_b   1.000
_cell.length_c   1.000
_cell.angle_alpha   90.00
_cell.angle_beta   90.00
_cell.angle_gamma   90.00
#
_symmetry.space_group_name_H-M   'P 1'
#
loop_
_entity.id
_entity.type
_entity.pdbx_description
1 polymer ?
#
loop_
_entity_poly.entity_id
_entity_poly.type
_entity_poly.pdbx_seq_one_letter_code
_entity_poly.pdbx_strand_id
1 'polypeptide(L)'
;MSRNYYLVCYDITEEKRLKKIARIMEDFGVRVLYSVFECRLTAEEFKIMREAVERVIDPLEDKVRYYRLCETCRHPVIHLGYGKHTRLPEEDHLVF
;
A
#
# COMPACT_ATOMS: atom_id res chain seq x y z
N MET A 1 -12.79 15.24 8.42
CA MET A 1 -11.97 15.46 7.21
C MET A 1 -12.29 14.38 6.18
N SER A 2 -12.36 14.71 4.89
CA SER A 2 -12.56 13.72 3.84
C SER A 2 -11.34 12.78 3.74
N ARG A 3 -11.58 11.49 3.46
CA ARG A 3 -10.53 10.48 3.27
C ARG A 3 -10.49 10.06 1.81
N ASN A 4 -9.29 9.85 1.29
CA ASN A 4 -9.02 9.39 -0.07
C ASN A 4 -8.47 7.97 -0.04
N TYR A 5 -8.68 7.23 -1.14
CA TYR A 5 -8.10 5.91 -1.33
C TYR A 5 -6.77 6.04 -2.06
N TYR A 6 -5.78 5.29 -1.62
CA TYR A 6 -4.47 5.20 -2.24
C TYR A 6 -4.09 3.73 -2.45
N LEU A 7 -3.54 3.44 -3.63
CA LEU A 7 -2.73 2.25 -3.86
C LEU A 7 -1.27 2.66 -3.78
N VAL A 8 -0.53 2.05 -2.88
CA VAL A 8 0.89 2.33 -2.65
C VAL A 8 1.71 1.13 -3.07
N CYS A 9 2.60 1.32 -4.03
CA CYS A 9 3.49 0.26 -4.52
C CYS A 9 4.93 0.66 -4.27
N TYR A 10 5.77 -0.28 -3.87
CA TYR A 10 7.18 -0.03 -3.67
C TYR A 10 8.07 -1.12 -4.29
N ASP A 11 9.28 -0.73 -4.64
CA ASP A 11 10.36 -1.58 -5.13
C ASP A 11 11.61 -1.13 -4.36
N ILE A 12 11.95 -1.88 -3.30
CA ILE A 12 13.00 -1.53 -2.34
C ILE A 12 14.11 -2.56 -2.47
N THR A 13 15.34 -2.08 -2.70
CA THR A 13 16.47 -2.94 -3.05
C THR A 13 17.08 -3.64 -1.83
N GLU A 14 17.15 -2.94 -0.68
CA GLU A 14 17.81 -3.45 0.53
C GLU A 14 16.80 -4.00 1.55
N GLU A 15 17.08 -5.19 2.11
CA GLU A 15 16.14 -5.93 2.95
C GLU A 15 15.76 -5.21 4.26
N LYS A 16 16.69 -4.50 4.90
CA LYS A 16 16.39 -3.74 6.13
C LYS A 16 15.50 -2.54 5.82
N ARG A 17 15.73 -1.80 4.72
CA ARG A 17 14.83 -0.74 4.26
C ARG A 17 13.46 -1.30 3.90
N LEU A 18 13.40 -2.45 3.22
CA LEU A 18 12.15 -3.11 2.86
C LEU A 18 11.31 -3.44 4.10
N LYS A 19 11.92 -4.02 5.16
CA LYS A 19 11.23 -4.31 6.43
C LYS A 19 10.74 -3.03 7.13
N LYS A 20 11.51 -1.94 7.08
CA LYS A 20 11.10 -0.65 7.65
C LYS A 20 9.93 -0.03 6.88
N ILE A 21 9.98 -0.01 5.55
CA ILE A 21 8.90 0.49 4.70
C ILE A 21 7.62 -0.33 4.92
N ALA A 22 7.74 -1.65 4.95
CA ALA A 22 6.63 -2.54 5.28
C ALA A 22 5.95 -2.15 6.60
N ARG A 23 6.76 -1.95 7.65
CA ARG A 23 6.25 -1.61 8.98
C ARG A 23 5.59 -0.24 9.02
N ILE A 24 6.17 0.76 8.34
CA ILE A 24 5.55 2.07 8.19
C ILE A 24 4.18 1.93 7.53
N MET A 25 4.08 1.20 6.42
CA MET A 25 2.84 1.07 5.65
C MET A 25 1.73 0.34 6.42
N GLU A 26 2.07 -0.59 7.32
CA GLU A 26 1.11 -1.27 8.22
C GLU A 26 0.36 -0.30 9.13
N ASP A 27 0.94 0.85 9.46
CA ASP A 27 0.26 1.89 10.27
C ASP A 27 -0.77 2.71 9.45
N PHE A 28 -0.73 2.64 8.12
CA PHE A 28 -1.53 3.48 7.22
C PHE A 28 -2.48 2.69 6.30
N GLY A 29 -2.33 1.37 6.19
CA GLY A 29 -3.14 0.60 5.26
C GLY A 29 -3.01 -0.90 5.42
N VAL A 30 -3.61 -1.60 4.46
CA VAL A 30 -3.66 -3.05 4.41
C VAL A 30 -2.70 -3.52 3.33
N ARG A 31 -1.75 -4.38 3.69
CA ARG A 31 -0.87 -5.04 2.73
C ARG A 31 -1.69 -5.99 1.87
N VAL A 32 -1.74 -5.80 0.55
CA VAL A 32 -2.52 -6.66 -0.38
C VAL A 32 -1.63 -7.53 -1.27
N LEU A 33 -0.38 -7.14 -1.49
CA LEU A 33 0.67 -7.96 -2.10
C LEU A 33 1.98 -7.71 -1.33
N TYR A 34 3.02 -8.50 -1.62
CA TYR A 34 4.32 -8.37 -0.95
C TYR A 34 4.83 -6.92 -0.91
N SER A 35 4.67 -6.20 -2.02
CA SER A 35 5.10 -4.81 -2.16
C SER A 35 3.99 -3.81 -2.49
N VAL A 36 2.75 -4.12 -2.13
CA VAL A 36 1.58 -3.26 -2.42
C VAL A 36 0.67 -3.15 -1.20
N PHE A 37 0.27 -1.91 -0.88
CA PHE A 37 -0.67 -1.57 0.17
C PHE A 37 -1.86 -0.78 -0.38
N GLU A 38 -3.03 -1.05 0.18
CA GLU A 38 -4.21 -0.22 0.01
C GLU A 38 -4.43 0.62 1.27
N CYS A 39 -4.50 1.93 1.10
CA CYS A 39 -4.65 2.88 2.20
C CYS A 39 -5.92 3.71 2.01
N ARG A 40 -6.60 4.02 3.11
CA ARG A 40 -7.66 5.04 3.14
C ARG A 40 -7.18 6.11 4.09
N LEU A 41 -6.87 7.31 3.60
CA LEU A 41 -6.13 8.33 4.36
C LEU A 41 -6.74 9.72 4.18
N THR A 42 -6.73 10.52 5.23
CA THR A 42 -6.85 11.98 5.14
C THR A 42 -5.61 12.57 4.46
N ALA A 43 -5.67 13.84 4.07
CA ALA A 43 -4.52 14.53 3.49
C ALA A 43 -3.33 14.60 4.47
N GLU A 44 -3.60 14.77 5.77
CA GLU A 44 -2.57 14.82 6.81
C GLU A 44 -1.93 13.45 7.05
N GLU A 45 -2.74 12.39 7.17
CA GLU A 45 -2.22 11.02 7.30
C GLU A 45 -1.35 10.64 6.08
N PHE A 46 -1.76 11.03 4.87
CA PHE A 46 -0.96 10.80 3.65
C PHE A 46 0.39 11.54 3.71
N LYS A 47 0.39 12.80 4.16
CA LYS A 47 1.62 13.59 4.33
C LYS A 47 2.57 12.93 5.33
N ILE A 48 2.06 12.52 6.50
CA ILE A 48 2.84 11.84 7.54
C ILE A 48 3.45 10.55 7.00
N MET A 49 2.64 9.73 6.32
CA MET A 49 3.11 8.48 5.69
C MET A 49 4.24 8.76 4.69
N ARG A 50 4.05 9.74 3.80
CA ARG A 50 5.05 10.09 2.78
C ARG A 50 6.36 10.55 3.41
N GLU A 51 6.30 11.44 4.41
CA GLU A 51 7.48 11.92 5.13
C GLU A 51 8.21 10.79 5.86
N ALA A 52 7.48 9.83 6.45
CA ALA A 52 8.09 8.66 7.08
C ALA A 52 8.83 7.78 6.08
N VAL A 53 8.27 7.59 4.88
CA VAL A 53 8.93 6.84 3.79
C VAL A 53 10.17 7.56 3.28
N GLU A 54 10.09 8.87 3.02
CA GLU A 54 11.21 9.68 2.53
C GLU A 54 12.44 9.61 3.45
N ARG A 55 12.25 9.42 4.75
CA ARG A 55 13.36 9.26 5.73
C ARG A 55 14.04 7.89 5.68
N VAL A 56 13.42 6.89 5.05
CA VAL A 56 13.90 5.50 5.06
C VAL A 56 14.49 5.09 3.73
N ILE A 57 13.92 5.53 2.61
CA ILE A 57 14.34 5.10 1.27
C ILE A 57 15.72 5.63 0.90
N ASP A 58 16.42 4.88 0.04
CA ASP A 58 17.51 5.42 -0.76
C ASP A 58 16.95 5.84 -2.13
N PRO A 59 16.90 7.14 -2.47
CA PRO A 59 16.30 7.61 -3.71
C PRO A 59 17.05 7.18 -4.99
N LEU A 60 18.28 6.66 -4.87
CA LEU A 60 19.03 6.14 -6.02
C LEU A 60 18.73 4.66 -6.32
N GLU A 61 18.23 3.92 -5.33
CA GLU A 61 18.01 2.47 -5.44
C GLU A 61 16.53 2.09 -5.34
N ASP A 62 15.75 2.86 -4.58
CA ASP A 62 14.40 2.53 -4.18
C ASP A 62 13.36 3.35 -4.94
N LYS A 63 12.19 2.76 -5.14
CA LYS A 63 11.07 3.40 -5.84
C LYS A 63 9.81 3.22 -5.01
N VAL A 64 9.10 4.30 -4.73
CA VAL A 64 7.78 4.26 -4.09
C VAL A 64 6.82 5.08 -4.94
N ARG A 65 5.64 4.54 -5.22
CA ARG A 65 4.58 5.19 -5.99
C ARG A 65 3.28 5.19 -5.21
N TYR A 66 2.60 6.34 -5.26
CA TYR A 66 1.31 6.54 -4.62
C TYR A 66 0.27 6.89 -5.69
N TYR A 67 -0.72 6.04 -5.88
CA TYR A 67 -1.83 6.28 -6.79
C TYR A 67 -3.07 6.63 -5.98
N ARG A 68 -3.53 7.88 -6.08
CA ARG A 68 -4.85 8.24 -5.55
C ARG A 68 -5.92 7.63 -6.43
N LEU A 69 -6.79 6.81 -5.86
CA LEU A 69 -7.90 6.17 -6.56
C LEU A 69 -9.16 7.02 -6.38
N CYS A 70 -9.87 7.30 -7.48
CA CYS A 70 -11.24 7.79 -7.40
C CYS A 70 -12.19 6.63 -7.02
N GLU A 71 -13.45 6.98 -6.77
CA GLU A 71 -14.46 6.01 -6.32
C GLU A 71 -14.72 4.87 -7.32
N THR A 72 -14.57 5.13 -8.62
CA THR A 72 -14.74 4.12 -9.67
C THR A 72 -13.48 3.31 -9.93
N CYS A 73 -12.28 3.84 -9.67
CA CYS A 73 -11.03 3.09 -9.91
C CYS A 73 -10.70 2.09 -8.80
N ARG A 74 -11.32 2.20 -7.61
CA ARG A 74 -11.04 1.30 -6.49
C ARG A 74 -11.74 -0.07 -6.59
N HIS A 75 -12.72 -0.20 -7.48
CA HIS A 75 -13.50 -1.43 -7.67
C HIS A 75 -14.00 -1.58 -9.12
N PRO A 76 -14.14 -2.82 -9.64
CA PRO A 76 -13.75 -4.08 -9.01
C PRO A 76 -12.23 -4.28 -9.01
N VAL A 77 -11.72 -5.01 -8.01
CA VAL A 77 -10.32 -5.49 -8.00
C VAL A 77 -10.34 -6.94 -8.45
N ILE A 78 -9.57 -7.26 -9.49
CA ILE A 78 -9.39 -8.62 -9.98
C ILE A 78 -8.08 -9.15 -9.41
N HIS A 79 -8.13 -10.29 -8.72
CA HIS A 79 -6.97 -10.95 -8.14
C HIS A 79 -6.86 -12.36 -8.70
N LEU A 80 -5.69 -12.71 -9.21
CA LEU A 80 -5.36 -14.04 -9.73
C LEU A 80 -4.18 -14.61 -8.95
N GLY A 81 -4.27 -15.89 -8.55
CA GLY A 81 -3.19 -16.61 -7.86
C GLY A 81 -3.44 -16.87 -6.37
N TYR A 82 -2.48 -17.52 -5.72
CA TYR A 82 -2.58 -17.96 -4.33
C TYR A 82 -1.96 -16.95 -3.35
N GLY A 83 -2.72 -16.55 -2.33
CA GLY A 83 -2.26 -15.63 -1.28
C GLY A 83 -3.32 -15.46 -0.20
N LYS A 84 -2.91 -15.20 1.04
CA LYS A 84 -3.86 -14.89 2.12
C LYS A 84 -4.51 -13.54 1.84
N HIS A 85 -5.84 -13.52 1.73
CA HIS A 85 -6.62 -12.27 1.69
C HIS A 85 -6.39 -11.50 2.99
N THR A 86 -6.03 -10.23 2.86
CA THR A 86 -5.83 -9.32 4.00
C THR A 86 -6.96 -8.30 4.12
N ARG A 87 -7.98 -8.33 3.25
CA ARG A 87 -9.22 -7.58 3.47
C ARG A 87 -10.08 -8.33 4.51
N LEU A 88 -10.73 -7.54 5.35
CA LEU A 88 -11.69 -7.95 6.38
C LEU A 88 -12.66 -9.03 5.87
N PRO A 89 -13.12 -9.93 6.75
CA PRO A 89 -13.67 -11.22 6.38
C PRO A 89 -15.09 -11.07 5.87
N GLU A 90 -15.28 -10.96 4.55
CA GLU A 90 -16.41 -11.59 3.86
C GLU A 90 -15.89 -12.06 2.49
N GLU A 91 -15.67 -13.37 2.43
CA GLU A 91 -15.47 -14.19 1.24
C GLU A 91 -14.04 -14.22 0.62
N ASP A 92 -13.30 -15.25 1.02
CA ASP A 92 -12.15 -15.78 0.28
C ASP A 92 -12.62 -16.24 -1.11
N HIS A 93 -12.48 -15.39 -2.12
CA HIS A 93 -12.69 -15.79 -3.50
C HIS A 93 -11.36 -16.14 -4.17
N LEU A 94 -11.26 -17.39 -4.64
CA LEU A 94 -10.37 -17.78 -5.74
C LEU A 94 -11.05 -17.34 -7.03
N VAL A 95 -10.48 -16.37 -7.75
CA VAL A 95 -10.89 -16.03 -9.11
C VAL A 95 -9.82 -16.58 -10.05
N PHE A 96 -10.22 -17.44 -10.98
CA PHE A 96 -9.38 -17.95 -12.08
C PHE A 96 -9.50 -17.05 -13.30
#